data_AF-A0A7J5NSI6-F1
#
_entry.id   AF-A0A7J5NSI6-F1
#
_cell.length_a   1.000
_cell.length_b   1.000
_cell.length_c   1.000
_cell.angle_alpha   90.00
_cell.angle_beta   90.00
_cell.angle_gamma   90.00
#
_symmetry.space_group_name_H-M   'P 1'
#
loop_
_entity.id
_entity.type
_entity.pdbx_description
1 polymer ?
#
loop_
_entity_poly.entity_id
_entity_poly.type
_entity_poly.pdbx_seq_one_letter_code
_entity_poly.pdbx_strand_id
1 'polypeptide(L)'
;LRGAKLTRVATAGEKKRMGDVIRLMSRQLGEAMMDSLGVRVEDHFTVGIDLEKAIANPGSTADIVLREGDVISIPKNNNTVTINGAVMVPNTVSYIKGENIDYYLNQAGGYSENAKKSKKFIVYMNGQVTKVKGSGKKQIEPGCEIIVPSKAKKRTNIGNILGYATTFSTLGMMIASIANLIKK
;
A
#
# COMPACT_ATOMS: atom_id res chain seq x y z
N LEU A 1 -4.07 5.95 20.48
CA LEU A 1 -4.67 5.22 19.34
C LEU A 1 -4.73 6.17 18.15
N ARG A 2 -4.41 5.66 16.96
CA ARG A 2 -4.42 6.43 15.70
C ARG A 2 -5.82 6.52 15.11
N GLY A 3 -6.73 7.11 15.89
CA GLY A 3 -8.15 7.27 15.55
C GLY A 3 -8.44 8.55 14.78
N ALA A 4 -7.97 9.69 15.32
CA ALA A 4 -8.36 11.01 14.86
C ALA A 4 -7.75 11.35 13.49
N LYS A 5 -8.55 11.96 12.63
CA LYS A 5 -8.11 12.49 11.34
C LYS A 5 -8.41 13.98 11.23
N LEU A 6 -7.57 14.70 10.51
CA LEU A 6 -7.74 16.11 10.20
C LEU A 6 -8.19 16.24 8.76
N THR A 7 -9.34 16.86 8.52
CA THR A 7 -9.77 17.26 7.18
C THR A 7 -9.44 18.73 6.99
N ARG A 8 -8.68 19.04 5.94
CA ARG A 8 -8.12 20.37 5.70
C ARG A 8 -8.53 20.90 4.33
N VAL A 9 -8.87 22.18 4.29
CA VAL A 9 -9.14 22.89 3.04
C VAL A 9 -7.83 23.13 2.29
N ALA A 10 -7.80 22.76 1.02
CA ALA A 10 -6.67 22.95 0.13
C ALA A 10 -6.49 24.44 -0.22
N THR A 11 -5.27 24.94 -0.02
CA THR A 11 -4.88 26.27 -0.48
C THR A 11 -4.82 26.33 -2.00
N ALA A 12 -4.88 27.52 -2.59
CA ALA A 12 -4.79 27.70 -4.05
C ALA A 12 -3.51 27.06 -4.64
N GLY A 13 -2.38 27.14 -3.92
CA GLY A 13 -1.12 26.51 -4.32
C GLY A 13 -1.17 24.98 -4.27
N GLU A 14 -1.81 24.40 -3.26
CA GLU A 14 -2.00 22.95 -3.14
C GLU A 14 -2.96 22.43 -4.24
N LYS A 15 -4.05 23.14 -4.52
CA LYS A 15 -4.97 22.82 -5.63
C LYS A 15 -4.26 22.82 -6.98
N LYS A 16 -3.43 23.83 -7.24
CA LYS A 16 -2.62 23.91 -8.47
C LYS A 16 -1.70 22.71 -8.62
N ARG A 17 -0.99 22.33 -7.55
CA ARG A 17 -0.11 21.15 -7.56
C ARG A 17 -0.89 19.86 -7.81
N MET A 18 -2.05 19.68 -7.17
CA MET A 18 -2.91 18.52 -7.42
C MET A 18 -3.37 18.47 -8.88
N GLY A 19 -3.80 19.61 -9.44
CA GLY A 19 -4.17 19.70 -10.85
C GLY A 19 -3.02 19.36 -11.80
N ASP A 20 -1.81 19.82 -11.50
CA ASP A 20 -0.62 19.49 -12.29
C ASP A 20 -0.30 17.99 -12.27
N VAL A 21 -0.40 17.34 -11.10
CA VAL A 21 -0.21 15.90 -10.95
C VAL A 21 -1.28 15.12 -11.73
N ILE A 22 -2.55 15.51 -11.60
CA ILE A 22 -3.66 14.88 -12.32
C ILE A 22 -3.44 15.00 -13.83
N ARG A 23 -3.07 16.17 -14.33
CA ARG A 23 -2.78 16.37 -15.76
C ARG A 23 -1.64 15.47 -16.25
N LEU A 24 -0.59 15.29 -15.46
CA LEU A 24 0.50 14.36 -15.80
C LEU A 24 0.00 12.91 -15.84
N MET A 25 -0.82 12.54 -14.86
CA MET A 25 -1.44 11.21 -14.81
C MET A 25 -2.39 10.97 -15.99
N SER A 26 -3.26 11.93 -16.35
CA SER A 26 -4.12 11.88 -17.54
C SER A 26 -3.32 11.65 -18.81
N ARG A 27 -2.17 12.31 -18.96
CA ARG A 27 -1.27 12.11 -20.12
C ARG A 27 -0.68 10.70 -20.18
N GLN A 28 -0.45 10.06 -19.04
CA GLN A 28 0.19 8.74 -18.97
C GLN A 28 -0.83 7.59 -19.05
N LEU A 29 -2.00 7.73 -18.44
CA LEU A 29 -3.01 6.67 -18.35
C LEU A 29 -4.23 6.89 -19.26
N GLY A 30 -4.37 8.09 -19.84
CA GLY A 30 -5.52 8.48 -20.66
C GLY A 30 -6.71 8.97 -19.84
N GLU A 31 -7.52 9.87 -20.41
CA GLU A 31 -8.67 10.50 -19.73
C GLU A 31 -9.75 9.49 -19.30
N ALA A 32 -10.03 8.47 -20.13
CA ALA A 32 -11.02 7.44 -19.79
C ALA A 32 -10.64 6.63 -18.53
N MET A 33 -9.34 6.42 -18.30
CA MET A 33 -8.86 5.75 -17.09
C MET A 33 -8.98 6.66 -15.87
N MET A 34 -8.69 7.97 -16.02
CA MET A 34 -8.85 8.95 -14.95
C MET A 34 -10.29 9.06 -14.47
N ASP A 35 -11.22 9.11 -15.42
CA ASP A 35 -12.66 9.17 -15.13
C ASP A 35 -13.14 7.91 -14.40
N SER A 36 -12.68 6.73 -14.83
CA SER A 36 -13.00 5.46 -14.17
C SER A 36 -12.49 5.37 -12.73
N LEU A 37 -11.37 6.04 -12.42
CA LEU A 37 -10.80 6.12 -11.08
C LEU A 37 -11.40 7.26 -10.24
N GLY A 38 -12.22 8.12 -10.84
CA GLY A 38 -12.84 9.26 -10.17
C GLY A 38 -11.85 10.32 -9.69
N VAL A 39 -10.63 10.36 -10.24
CA VAL A 39 -9.56 11.25 -9.75
C VAL A 39 -9.86 12.69 -10.16
N ARG A 40 -10.10 13.56 -9.18
CA ARG A 40 -10.40 14.98 -9.38
C ARG A 40 -9.64 15.83 -8.37
N VAL A 41 -9.54 17.13 -8.67
CA VAL A 41 -9.00 18.10 -7.69
C VAL A 41 -10.05 18.28 -6.62
N GLU A 42 -9.72 17.85 -5.40
CA GLU A 42 -10.60 18.00 -4.24
C GLU A 42 -10.28 19.29 -3.48
N ASP A 43 -11.32 19.93 -2.94
CA ASP A 43 -11.17 21.11 -2.11
C ASP A 43 -10.71 20.77 -0.69
N HIS A 44 -10.92 19.53 -0.26
CA HIS A 44 -10.58 19.04 1.06
C HIS A 44 -9.73 17.78 0.94
N PHE A 45 -8.71 17.68 1.79
CA PHE A 45 -7.89 16.47 1.90
C PHE A 45 -7.73 16.05 3.36
N THR A 46 -7.43 14.77 3.57
CA THR A 46 -7.23 14.22 4.91
C THR A 46 -5.75 14.18 5.27
N VAL A 47 -5.42 14.60 6.48
CA VAL A 47 -4.11 14.50 7.10
C VAL A 47 -4.23 13.53 8.28
N GLY A 48 -3.44 12.46 8.26
CA GLY A 48 -3.42 11.47 9.33
C GLY A 48 -2.63 11.98 10.52
N ILE A 49 -3.32 12.29 11.62
CA ILE A 49 -2.73 12.86 12.84
C ILE A 49 -2.70 11.86 13.99
N ASP A 50 -1.75 12.00 14.92
CA ASP A 50 -1.73 11.26 16.18
C ASP A 50 -2.10 12.21 17.32
N LEU A 51 -3.42 12.45 17.46
CA LEU A 51 -3.96 13.49 18.33
C LEU A 51 -3.58 13.28 19.81
N GLU A 52 -3.57 12.04 20.29
CA GLU A 52 -3.17 11.74 21.66
C GLU A 52 -1.71 12.14 21.93
N LYS A 53 -0.80 11.87 20.96
CA LYS A 53 0.59 12.29 21.11
C LYS A 53 0.78 13.80 21.02
N ALA A 54 0.00 14.47 20.16
CA ALA A 54 0.02 15.92 20.02
C ALA A 54 -0.39 16.60 21.34
N ILE A 55 -1.48 16.14 21.95
CA ILE A 55 -1.96 16.66 23.24
C ILE A 55 -0.99 16.35 24.38
N ALA A 56 -0.44 15.14 24.40
CA ALA A 56 0.50 14.73 25.46
C ALA A 56 1.86 15.44 25.38
N ASN A 57 2.30 15.86 24.18
CA ASN A 57 3.58 16.51 23.96
C ASN A 57 3.43 17.74 23.03
N PRO A 58 2.94 18.87 23.56
CA PRO A 58 2.87 20.13 22.81
C PRO A 58 4.25 20.53 22.27
N GLY A 59 4.31 21.05 21.04
CA GLY A 59 5.54 21.42 20.34
C GLY A 59 6.32 20.25 19.72
N SER A 60 5.86 19.01 19.87
CA SER A 60 6.47 17.85 19.21
C SER A 60 6.13 17.79 17.71
N THR A 61 6.76 16.87 16.97
CA THR A 61 6.44 16.65 15.55
C THR A 61 5.03 16.11 15.31
N ALA A 62 4.35 15.62 16.35
CA ALA A 62 2.95 15.23 16.30
C ALA A 62 2.01 16.44 16.44
N ASP A 63 2.51 17.57 16.97
CA ASP A 63 1.77 18.80 17.15
C ASP A 63 1.69 19.58 15.83
N ILE A 64 0.61 19.33 15.09
CA ILE A 64 0.38 19.94 13.79
C ILE A 64 -0.35 21.26 13.98
N VAL A 65 0.22 22.33 13.41
CA VAL A 65 -0.43 23.64 13.35
C VAL A 65 -1.71 23.52 12.52
N LEU A 66 -2.83 23.88 13.13
CA LEU A 66 -4.14 23.94 12.50
C LEU A 66 -4.26 25.18 11.61
N ARG A 67 -5.05 25.05 10.55
CA ARG A 67 -5.42 26.14 9.64
C ARG A 67 -6.90 26.48 9.85
N GLU A 68 -7.30 27.67 9.46
CA GLU A 68 -8.70 28.04 9.45
C GLU A 68 -9.51 27.07 8.57
N GLY A 69 -10.68 26.66 9.06
CA GLY A 69 -11.55 25.69 8.40
C GLY A 69 -11.15 24.23 8.54
N ASP A 70 -10.08 23.92 9.28
CA ASP A 70 -9.71 22.55 9.61
C ASP A 70 -10.79 21.87 10.49
N VAL A 71 -11.12 20.63 10.16
CA VAL A 71 -12.06 19.81 10.93
C VAL A 71 -11.35 18.58 11.48
N ILE A 72 -11.29 18.47 12.81
CA ILE A 72 -10.80 17.26 13.48
C ILE A 72 -11.96 16.31 13.71
N SER A 73 -11.89 15.13 13.08
CA SER A 73 -12.87 14.06 13.27
C SER A 73 -12.29 12.99 14.19
N ILE A 74 -12.94 12.78 15.34
CA ILE A 74 -12.59 11.74 16.31
C ILE A 74 -13.61 10.62 16.15
N PRO A 75 -13.23 9.46 15.60
CA PRO A 75 -14.16 8.34 15.46
C PRO A 75 -14.46 7.71 16.82
N LYS A 76 -15.62 7.04 16.92
CA LYS A 76 -15.91 6.17 18.07
C LYS A 76 -14.87 5.05 18.12
N ASN A 77 -14.51 4.63 19.33
CA ASN A 77 -13.61 3.51 19.51
C ASN A 77 -14.24 2.24 18.91
N ASN A 78 -13.65 1.76 17.81
CA ASN A 78 -14.10 0.54 17.15
C ASN A 78 -13.19 -0.60 17.60
N ASN A 79 -13.67 -1.45 18.51
CA ASN A 79 -12.91 -2.59 19.02
C ASN A 79 -12.87 -3.76 18.02
N THR A 80 -12.61 -3.46 16.75
CA THR A 80 -12.53 -4.44 15.67
C THR A 80 -11.25 -4.27 14.85
N VAL A 81 -10.91 -5.28 14.07
CA VAL A 81 -9.88 -5.26 13.05
C VAL A 81 -10.50 -5.78 11.77
N THR A 82 -10.34 -5.03 10.69
CA THR A 82 -10.82 -5.42 9.37
C THR A 82 -9.69 -6.13 8.62
N ILE A 83 -9.98 -7.24 7.95
CA ILE A 83 -9.03 -8.00 7.14
C ILE A 83 -9.51 -8.01 5.69
N ASN A 84 -8.70 -7.45 4.79
CA ASN A 84 -9.07 -7.25 3.39
C ASN A 84 -7.94 -7.62 2.40
N GLY A 85 -8.32 -7.72 1.13
CA GLY A 85 -7.42 -8.02 0.01
C GLY A 85 -7.33 -9.51 -0.31
N ALA A 86 -6.12 -10.00 -0.58
CA ALA A 86 -5.81 -11.35 -1.01
C ALA A 86 -5.81 -12.34 0.18
N VAL A 87 -6.98 -12.51 0.81
CA VAL A 87 -7.30 -13.48 1.86
C VAL A 87 -8.42 -14.39 1.39
N MET A 88 -8.65 -15.51 2.08
CA MET A 88 -9.70 -16.46 1.67
C MET A 88 -11.09 -15.84 1.79
N VAL A 89 -11.39 -15.22 2.93
CA VAL A 89 -12.67 -14.54 3.18
C VAL A 89 -12.39 -13.20 3.88
N PRO A 90 -12.54 -12.05 3.18
CA PRO A 90 -12.47 -10.74 3.81
C PRO A 90 -13.56 -10.59 4.87
N ASN A 91 -13.19 -10.17 6.08
CA ASN A 91 -14.11 -10.02 7.20
C ASN A 91 -13.63 -8.97 8.22
N THR A 92 -14.48 -8.67 9.18
CA THR A 92 -14.16 -7.81 10.32
C THR A 92 -14.36 -8.62 11.60
N VAL A 93 -13.36 -8.62 12.48
CA VAL A 93 -13.36 -9.41 13.72
C VAL A 93 -13.04 -8.54 14.92
N SER A 94 -13.38 -9.01 16.12
CA SER A 94 -13.07 -8.29 17.36
C SER A 94 -11.56 -8.13 17.56
N TYR A 95 -11.14 -6.94 17.99
CA TYR A 95 -9.77 -6.67 18.37
C TYR A 95 -9.45 -7.37 19.70
N ILE A 96 -8.37 -8.14 19.71
CA ILE A 96 -7.80 -8.74 20.92
C ILE A 96 -6.41 -8.15 21.16
N LYS A 97 -6.23 -7.59 22.35
CA LYS A 97 -4.97 -6.97 22.75
C LYS A 97 -3.86 -8.00 22.79
N GLY A 98 -2.80 -7.74 22.04
CA GLY A 98 -1.60 -8.58 22.02
C GLY A 98 -1.65 -9.74 21.03
N GLU A 99 -2.71 -9.85 20.24
CA GLU A 99 -2.71 -10.75 19.08
C GLU A 99 -1.82 -10.22 17.95
N ASN A 100 -1.33 -11.15 17.13
CA ASN A 100 -0.42 -10.85 16.03
C ASN A 100 -1.14 -10.88 14.67
N ILE A 101 -0.44 -10.50 13.61
CA ILE A 101 -1.01 -10.47 12.25
C ILE A 101 -1.54 -11.85 11.83
N ASP A 102 -0.84 -12.93 12.18
CA ASP A 102 -1.21 -14.27 11.74
C ASP A 102 -2.50 -14.75 12.41
N TYR A 103 -2.78 -14.36 13.66
CA TYR A 103 -4.06 -14.59 14.32
C TYR A 103 -5.21 -14.02 13.49
N TYR A 104 -5.15 -12.74 13.13
CA TYR A 104 -6.20 -12.08 12.37
C TYR A 104 -6.33 -12.64 10.95
N LEU A 105 -5.22 -13.00 10.30
CA LEU A 105 -5.27 -13.63 8.98
C LEU A 105 -5.88 -15.02 9.03
N ASN A 106 -5.67 -15.78 10.10
CA ASN A 106 -6.33 -17.08 10.29
C ASN A 106 -7.84 -16.91 10.47
N GLN A 107 -8.30 -15.84 11.12
CA GLN A 107 -9.74 -15.52 11.19
C GLN A 107 -10.36 -15.24 9.81
N ALA A 108 -9.55 -14.85 8.82
CA ALA A 108 -9.97 -14.68 7.43
C ALA A 108 -9.78 -15.96 6.58
N GLY A 109 -9.55 -17.11 7.21
CA GLY A 109 -9.26 -18.39 6.53
C GLY A 109 -7.84 -18.48 5.95
N GLY A 110 -6.96 -17.55 6.29
CA GLY A 110 -5.61 -17.45 5.77
C GLY A 110 -5.53 -16.68 4.45
N TYR A 111 -4.42 -16.90 3.73
CA TYR A 111 -4.13 -16.21 2.47
C TYR A 111 -4.81 -16.88 1.28
N SER A 112 -5.24 -16.07 0.30
CA SER A 112 -5.59 -16.60 -1.03
C SER A 112 -4.34 -17.06 -1.81
N GLU A 113 -4.52 -17.88 -2.85
CA GLU A 113 -3.40 -18.42 -3.65
C GLU A 113 -2.53 -17.32 -4.31
N ASN A 114 -3.19 -16.25 -4.76
CA ASN A 114 -2.56 -15.11 -5.40
C ASN A 114 -2.01 -14.09 -4.39
N ALA A 115 -1.97 -14.36 -3.08
CA ALA A 115 -1.52 -13.40 -2.07
C ALA A 115 -0.02 -13.11 -2.09
N LYS A 116 0.36 -11.84 -2.02
CA LYS A 116 1.75 -11.39 -1.84
C LYS A 116 2.08 -11.25 -0.34
N LYS A 117 2.27 -12.40 0.31
CA LYS A 117 2.48 -12.55 1.77
C LYS A 117 3.57 -11.65 2.38
N SER A 118 4.58 -11.25 1.61
CA SER A 118 5.70 -10.42 2.09
C SER A 118 5.44 -8.91 2.12
N LYS A 119 4.31 -8.44 1.56
CA LYS A 119 4.00 -7.01 1.43
C LYS A 119 2.71 -6.60 2.14
N LYS A 120 2.39 -7.25 3.26
CA LYS A 120 1.26 -6.89 4.12
C LYS A 120 1.45 -5.49 4.71
N PHE A 121 0.37 -4.74 4.84
CA PHE A 121 0.37 -3.44 5.48
C PHE A 121 -0.91 -3.25 6.30
N ILE A 122 -0.84 -2.32 7.25
CA ILE A 122 -1.94 -1.94 8.13
C ILE A 122 -2.31 -0.50 7.79
N VAL A 123 -3.60 -0.25 7.60
CA VAL A 123 -4.19 1.07 7.46
C VAL A 123 -4.88 1.42 8.78
N TYR A 124 -4.49 2.53 9.41
CA TYR A 124 -5.10 3.01 10.64
C TYR A 124 -6.35 3.85 10.32
N MET A 125 -7.22 4.07 11.32
CA MET A 125 -8.45 4.86 11.13
C MET A 125 -8.17 6.30 10.68
N ASN A 126 -7.03 6.86 11.08
CA ASN A 126 -6.58 8.16 10.63
C ASN A 126 -6.01 8.18 9.20
N GLY A 127 -6.00 7.05 8.49
CA GLY A 127 -5.49 6.90 7.13
C GLY A 127 -3.97 6.68 7.04
N GLN A 128 -3.24 6.66 8.16
CA GLN A 128 -1.82 6.32 8.12
C GLN A 128 -1.64 4.85 7.72
N VAL A 129 -0.60 4.59 6.92
CA VAL A 129 -0.27 3.24 6.46
C VAL A 129 1.08 2.83 7.00
N THR A 130 1.18 1.61 7.51
CA THR A 130 2.46 1.03 7.93
C THR A 130 2.66 -0.36 7.37
N LYS A 131 3.90 -0.65 6.95
CA LYS A 131 4.28 -2.02 6.57
C LYS A 131 4.33 -2.89 7.82
N VAL A 132 3.81 -4.11 7.73
CA VAL A 132 3.93 -5.11 8.80
C VAL A 132 5.41 -5.48 8.99
N LYS A 133 5.92 -5.38 10.22
CA LYS A 133 7.27 -5.76 10.63
C LYS A 133 7.21 -6.91 11.65
N GLY A 134 8.03 -7.94 11.46
CA GLY A 134 8.03 -9.13 12.33
C GLY A 134 6.63 -9.75 12.42
N SER A 135 6.16 -10.00 13.64
CA SER A 135 4.82 -10.51 13.92
C SER A 135 3.70 -9.45 13.82
N GLY A 136 4.04 -8.16 13.71
CA GLY A 136 3.06 -7.06 13.64
C GLY A 136 2.26 -6.79 14.92
N LYS A 137 2.47 -7.56 16.01
CA LYS A 137 1.73 -7.48 17.28
C LYS A 137 1.67 -6.07 17.88
N LYS A 138 2.76 -5.30 17.81
CA LYS A 138 2.83 -3.92 18.34
C LYS A 138 2.22 -2.87 17.42
N GLN A 139 1.85 -3.25 16.19
CA GLN A 139 1.34 -2.34 15.16
C GLN A 139 -0.18 -2.42 15.01
N ILE A 140 -0.83 -3.46 15.53
CA ILE A 140 -2.27 -3.65 15.40
C ILE A 140 -2.98 -2.83 16.48
N GLU A 141 -3.88 -1.96 16.03
CA GLU A 141 -4.68 -1.06 16.86
C GLU A 141 -6.18 -1.30 16.57
N PRO A 142 -7.08 -1.09 17.55
CA PRO A 142 -8.51 -1.02 17.32
C PRO A 142 -8.88 -0.13 16.12
N GLY A 143 -9.77 -0.64 15.28
CA GLY A 143 -10.28 0.01 14.07
C GLY A 143 -9.31 0.01 12.89
N CYS A 144 -8.15 -0.63 13.01
CA CYS A 144 -7.22 -0.76 11.88
C CYS A 144 -7.69 -1.82 10.87
N GLU A 145 -7.19 -1.69 9.65
CA GLU A 145 -7.42 -2.61 8.55
C GLU A 145 -6.10 -3.27 8.12
N ILE A 146 -6.07 -4.60 8.12
CA ILE A 146 -4.96 -5.39 7.61
C ILE A 146 -5.23 -5.69 6.13
N ILE A 147 -4.34 -5.23 5.26
CA ILE A 147 -4.47 -5.43 3.83
C ILE A 147 -3.36 -6.34 3.31
N VAL A 148 -3.77 -7.39 2.61
CA VAL A 148 -2.88 -8.30 1.88
C VAL A 148 -2.97 -8.00 0.39
N PRO A 149 -1.90 -7.52 -0.26
CA PRO A 149 -1.92 -7.29 -1.70
C PRO A 149 -1.86 -8.62 -2.48
N SER A 150 -2.40 -8.62 -3.70
CA SER A 150 -2.24 -9.73 -4.63
C SER A 150 -0.88 -9.67 -5.36
N LYS A 151 -0.42 -10.81 -5.85
CA LYS A 151 0.74 -10.94 -6.74
C LYS A 151 0.35 -10.35 -8.09
N ALA A 152 1.15 -9.41 -8.60
CA ALA A 152 1.02 -8.98 -9.98
C ALA A 152 1.24 -10.19 -10.90
N LYS A 153 0.32 -10.42 -11.85
CA LYS A 153 0.51 -11.44 -12.89
C LYS A 153 1.75 -11.07 -13.69
N LYS A 154 2.87 -11.78 -13.50
CA LYS A 154 3.99 -11.69 -14.44
C LYS A 154 3.47 -12.24 -15.76
N ARG A 155 3.26 -11.37 -16.75
CA ARG A 155 3.21 -11.82 -18.14
C ARG A 155 4.62 -12.30 -18.48
N THR A 156 4.88 -13.59 -18.32
CA THR A 156 6.13 -14.18 -18.81
C THR A 156 6.08 -14.06 -20.32
N ASN A 157 6.80 -13.07 -20.86
CA ASN A 157 6.90 -12.87 -22.28
C ASN A 157 7.81 -13.99 -22.82
N ILE A 158 7.21 -15.11 -23.24
CA ILE A 158 7.90 -16.31 -23.74
C ILE A 158 8.86 -15.95 -24.89
N GLY A 159 8.57 -14.88 -25.64
CA GLY A 159 9.47 -14.33 -26.67
C GLY A 159 10.84 -13.88 -26.15
N ASN A 160 10.93 -13.32 -24.94
CA ASN A 160 12.22 -12.88 -24.39
C ASN A 160 13.07 -14.07 -23.93
N ILE A 161 12.44 -15.12 -23.40
CA ILE A 161 13.16 -16.34 -22.95
C ILE A 161 13.70 -17.13 -24.14
N LEU A 162 12.91 -17.29 -25.22
CA LEU A 162 13.37 -17.91 -26.46
C LEU A 162 14.53 -17.15 -27.11
N GLY A 163 14.48 -15.81 -27.10
CA GLY A 163 15.56 -14.97 -27.62
C GLY A 163 16.88 -15.10 -26.84
N TYR A 164 16.83 -15.24 -25.52
CA TYR A 164 18.04 -15.52 -24.75
C TYR A 164 18.56 -16.94 -24.99
N ALA A 165 17.68 -17.95 -25.02
CA ALA A 165 18.08 -19.35 -25.25
C ALA A 165 18.84 -19.55 -26.58
N THR A 166 18.44 -18.86 -27.65
CA THR A 166 19.15 -18.92 -28.93
C THR A 166 20.53 -18.27 -28.84
N THR A 167 20.66 -17.09 -28.23
CA THR A 167 21.97 -16.42 -28.08
C THR A 167 22.96 -17.21 -27.21
N PHE A 168 22.50 -17.85 -26.13
CA PHE A 168 23.35 -18.71 -25.31
C PHE A 168 23.74 -20.00 -26.05
N SER A 169 22.85 -20.55 -26.86
CA SER A 169 23.14 -21.74 -27.68
C SER A 169 24.19 -21.44 -28.76
N THR A 170 24.10 -20.29 -29.45
CA THR A 170 25.09 -19.92 -30.48
C THR A 170 26.46 -19.65 -29.88
N LEU A 171 26.53 -19.00 -28.71
CA LEU A 171 27.77 -18.86 -27.95
C LEU A 171 28.37 -20.22 -27.56
N GLY A 172 27.55 -21.15 -27.06
CA GLY A 172 27.97 -22.51 -26.74
C GLY A 172 28.51 -23.27 -27.96
N MET A 173 27.85 -23.14 -29.13
CA MET A 173 28.29 -23.76 -30.38
C MET A 173 29.62 -23.17 -30.90
N MET A 174 29.81 -21.85 -30.78
CA MET A 174 31.08 -21.22 -31.15
C MET A 174 32.23 -21.65 -30.24
N ILE A 175 31.98 -21.76 -28.93
CA ILE A 175 32.99 -22.27 -27.99
C ILE A 175 33.31 -23.73 -28.31
N ALA A 176 32.30 -24.55 -28.61
CA ALA A 176 32.49 -25.94 -29.00
C ALA A 176 33.26 -26.09 -30.32
N SER A 177 33.00 -25.24 -31.33
CA SER A 177 33.71 -25.26 -32.60
C SER A 177 35.18 -24.86 -32.45
N ILE A 178 35.48 -23.82 -31.66
CA ILE A 178 36.85 -23.41 -31.32
C ILE A 178 37.57 -24.54 -30.56
N ALA A 179 36.92 -25.16 -29.57
CA ALA A 179 37.50 -26.26 -28.82
C ALA A 179 37.82 -27.47 -29.70
N ASN A 180 37.01 -27.74 -30.73
CA ASN A 180 37.23 -28.83 -31.68
C ASN A 180 38.39 -28.55 -32.66
N LEU A 181 38.66 -27.27 -32.95
CA LEU A 181 39.79 -26.84 -33.77
C LEU A 181 41.14 -26.91 -33.03
N ILE A 182 41.14 -26.74 -31.71
CA ILE A 182 42.35 -26.80 -30.86
C ILE A 182 42.75 -28.26 -30.56
N LYS A 183 41.83 -29.21 -30.65
CA LYS A 183 42.08 -30.65 -30.38
C LYS A 183 42.60 -31.44 -31.59
N LYS A 184 42.96 -30.77 -32.69
CA LYS A 184 43.49 -31.37 -33.92
C LYS A 184 44.94 -30.94 -34.13
#